data_AF-A0A554VN38-F1
#
_entry.id   AF-A0A554VN38-F1
#
_cell.length_a   1.000
_cell.length_b   1.000
_cell.length_c   1.000
_cell.angle_alpha   90.00
_cell.angle_beta   90.00
_cell.angle_gamma   90.00
#
_symmetry.space_group_name_H-M   'P 1'
#
loop_
_entity.id
_entity.type
_entity.pdbx_description
1 polymer ?
#
loop_
_entity_poly.entity_id
_entity_poly.type
_entity_poly.pdbx_seq_one_letter_code
_entity_poly.pdbx_strand_id
1 'polypeptide(L)'
;MNPIKIGFLTPYSSIYPNFFPHLATGFYLGLDQKPGRRADIELIPEFAGSGGIPSVVEATKKLLNFSNVDIISGMISYRSLPDLIPLIDSRKNAIGFFFDMGEMLPTFDYHSPNIFFNSHQLYQSQYALGYWAQKEYKAPGFIITPIYNSGYQLHTSFQAGVRDAGGNTILQAVIPYDNNNPHHLNIEDILILKIS
;
A
#
# COMPACT_ATOMS: atom_id res chain seq x y z
N MET A 1 13.98 12.37 -29.85
CA MET A 1 13.57 11.13 -29.15
C MET A 1 12.17 11.37 -28.61
N ASN A 2 11.32 10.36 -28.66
CA ASN A 2 10.02 10.42 -27.99
C ASN A 2 10.25 10.20 -26.48
N PRO A 3 9.53 10.89 -25.59
CA PRO A 3 9.63 10.65 -24.16
C PRO A 3 9.19 9.21 -23.84
N ILE A 4 9.84 8.61 -22.85
CA ILE A 4 9.40 7.33 -22.28
C ILE A 4 8.07 7.57 -21.56
N LYS A 5 7.04 6.83 -21.95
CA LYS A 5 5.70 6.95 -21.36
C LYS A 5 5.57 6.01 -20.17
N ILE A 6 5.32 6.57 -19.01
CA ILE A 6 5.08 5.83 -17.79
C ILE A 6 3.61 5.99 -17.42
N GLY A 7 2.83 4.93 -17.60
CA GLY A 7 1.47 4.87 -17.09
C GLY A 7 1.49 4.77 -15.58
N PHE A 8 0.88 5.72 -14.89
CA PHE A 8 0.94 5.83 -13.44
C PHE A 8 -0.43 5.53 -12.83
N LEU A 9 -0.56 4.36 -12.20
CA LEU A 9 -1.75 3.95 -11.46
C LEU A 9 -1.85 4.77 -10.18
N THR A 10 -2.96 5.50 -10.06
CA THR A 10 -3.23 6.36 -8.91
C THR A 10 -4.47 5.87 -8.18
N PRO A 11 -4.41 5.64 -6.86
CA PRO A 11 -5.63 5.63 -6.08
C PRO A 11 -6.10 7.07 -5.88
N TYR A 12 -7.41 7.23 -5.74
CA TYR A 12 -8.06 8.50 -5.50
C TYR A 12 -8.41 8.57 -4.05
N SER A 13 -8.20 9.77 -3.52
CA SER A 13 -8.53 10.09 -2.16
C SER A 13 -9.39 11.33 -2.17
N SER A 14 -10.66 11.18 -1.79
CA SER A 14 -11.55 12.33 -1.56
C SER A 14 -11.12 13.14 -0.33
N ILE A 15 -10.39 12.51 0.60
CA ILE A 15 -9.88 13.14 1.82
C ILE A 15 -8.51 13.80 1.64
N TYR A 16 -7.76 13.40 0.62
CA TYR A 16 -6.43 13.96 0.35
C TYR A 16 -6.25 14.26 -1.15
N PRO A 17 -6.72 15.43 -1.62
CA PRO A 17 -6.69 15.81 -3.03
C PRO A 17 -5.29 15.88 -3.66
N ASN A 18 -4.27 16.18 -2.85
CA ASN A 18 -2.88 16.30 -3.31
C ASN A 18 -2.11 14.97 -3.36
N PHE A 19 -2.81 13.83 -3.20
CA PHE A 19 -2.18 12.52 -3.17
C PHE A 19 -1.34 12.23 -4.43
N PHE A 20 -1.93 12.35 -5.62
CA PHE A 20 -1.20 12.12 -6.87
C PHE A 20 -0.10 13.17 -7.11
N PRO A 21 -0.33 14.49 -7.01
CA PRO A 21 0.73 15.48 -7.19
C PRO A 21 1.97 15.22 -6.34
N HIS A 22 1.81 14.80 -5.08
CA HIS A 22 2.95 14.49 -4.22
C HIS A 22 3.66 13.20 -4.63
N LEU A 23 2.92 12.14 -4.98
CA LEU A 23 3.52 10.91 -5.51
C LEU A 23 4.29 11.17 -6.81
N ALA A 24 3.68 11.89 -7.76
CA ALA A 24 4.30 12.25 -9.03
C ALA A 24 5.57 13.08 -8.80
N THR A 25 5.52 14.05 -7.88
CA THR A 25 6.69 14.87 -7.51
C THR A 25 7.82 14.00 -6.95
N GLY A 26 7.52 13.10 -6.00
CA GLY A 26 8.51 12.17 -5.45
C GLY A 26 9.12 11.26 -6.54
N PHE A 27 8.29 10.79 -7.46
CA PHE A 27 8.72 9.94 -8.58
C PHE A 27 9.67 10.69 -9.53
N TYR A 28 9.31 11.93 -9.93
CA TYR A 28 10.18 12.77 -10.76
C TYR A 28 11.51 13.10 -10.07
N LEU A 29 11.48 13.39 -8.76
CA LEU A 29 12.70 13.63 -7.97
C LEU A 29 13.62 12.40 -7.95
N GLY A 30 13.05 11.20 -7.77
CA GLY A 30 13.80 9.93 -7.81
C GLY A 30 14.46 9.65 -9.15
N LEU A 31 13.93 10.23 -10.23
CA LEU A 31 14.45 10.13 -11.60
C LEU A 31 15.40 11.28 -11.99
N ASP A 32 15.79 12.13 -11.04
CA ASP A 32 16.57 13.36 -11.26
C ASP A 32 15.97 14.28 -12.35
N GLN A 33 14.64 14.24 -12.51
CA GLN A 33 13.92 15.10 -13.43
C GLN A 33 13.68 16.45 -12.75
N LYS A 34 14.56 17.41 -13.03
CA LYS A 34 14.45 18.78 -12.50
C LYS A 34 13.37 19.58 -13.25
N PRO A 35 12.61 20.45 -12.56
CA PRO A 35 11.69 21.38 -13.22
C PRO A 35 12.41 22.19 -14.31
N GLY A 36 11.86 22.21 -15.53
CA GLY A 36 12.39 22.99 -16.66
C GLY A 36 13.34 22.27 -17.60
N ARG A 37 13.72 21.01 -17.34
CA ARG A 37 14.38 20.15 -18.33
C ARG A 37 13.30 19.48 -19.19
N ARG A 38 13.48 19.40 -20.51
CA ARG A 38 12.58 18.66 -21.40
C ARG A 38 12.54 17.23 -20.89
N ALA A 39 11.42 16.82 -20.29
CA ALA A 39 11.36 15.56 -19.59
C ALA A 39 11.52 14.43 -20.60
N ASP A 40 12.55 13.61 -20.44
CA ASP A 40 12.72 12.36 -21.19
C ASP A 40 11.62 11.34 -20.82
N ILE A 41 10.73 11.72 -19.89
CA ILE A 41 9.73 10.90 -19.24
C ILE A 41 8.40 11.67 -19.20
N GLU A 42 7.33 11.00 -19.59
CA GLU A 42 5.96 11.48 -19.51
C GLU A 42 5.17 10.58 -18.56
N LEU A 43 4.71 11.11 -17.42
CA LEU A 43 3.77 10.39 -16.55
C LEU A 43 2.34 10.55 -17.08
N ILE A 44 1.68 9.42 -17.37
CA ILE A 44 0.28 9.36 -17.80
C ILE A 44 -0.53 8.79 -16.63
N PRO A 45 -1.20 9.63 -15.83
CA PRO A 45 -1.99 9.14 -14.71
C PRO A 45 -3.22 8.38 -15.21
N GLU A 46 -3.50 7.24 -14.58
CA GLU A 46 -4.77 6.54 -14.73
C GLU A 46 -5.34 6.25 -13.34
N PHE A 47 -6.62 6.54 -13.18
CA PHE A 47 -7.29 6.44 -11.90
C PHE A 47 -7.78 5.01 -11.64
N ALA A 48 -7.31 4.38 -10.56
CA ALA A 48 -7.55 2.98 -10.22
C ALA A 48 -8.60 2.78 -9.10
N GLY A 49 -9.54 3.71 -8.92
CA GLY A 49 -10.57 3.59 -7.88
C GLY A 49 -10.00 3.74 -6.46
N SER A 50 -10.57 3.02 -5.51
CA SER A 50 -10.02 2.87 -4.16
C SER A 50 -8.81 1.92 -4.08
N GLY A 51 -8.23 1.50 -5.21
CA GLY A 51 -7.14 0.52 -5.27
C GLY A 51 -7.60 -0.95 -5.21
N GLY A 52 -8.88 -1.21 -5.50
CA GLY A 52 -9.40 -2.57 -5.64
C GLY A 52 -8.84 -3.29 -6.86
N ILE A 53 -8.71 -4.62 -6.79
CA ILE A 53 -8.11 -5.43 -7.88
C ILE A 53 -8.80 -5.18 -9.23
N PRO A 54 -10.15 -5.20 -9.35
CA PRO A 54 -10.80 -4.99 -10.65
C PRO A 54 -10.51 -3.62 -11.28
N SER A 55 -10.51 -2.56 -10.47
CA SER A 55 -10.26 -1.20 -10.95
C SER A 55 -8.79 -0.99 -11.34
N VAL A 56 -7.86 -1.59 -10.59
CA VAL A 56 -6.42 -1.61 -10.93
C VAL A 56 -6.18 -2.34 -12.25
N VAL A 57 -6.83 -3.49 -12.47
CA VAL A 57 -6.74 -4.26 -13.72
C VAL A 57 -7.30 -3.47 -14.91
N GLU A 58 -8.46 -2.84 -14.75
CA GLU A 58 -9.07 -2.02 -15.80
C GLU A 58 -8.18 -0.82 -16.17
N ALA A 59 -7.68 -0.09 -15.18
CA ALA A 59 -6.74 1.01 -15.37
C ALA A 59 -5.47 0.56 -16.10
N THR A 60 -4.91 -0.59 -15.72
CA THR A 60 -3.73 -1.16 -16.37
C THR A 60 -3.99 -1.47 -17.85
N LYS A 61 -5.15 -2.07 -18.17
CA LYS A 61 -5.55 -2.32 -19.56
C LYS A 61 -5.70 -1.02 -20.36
N LYS A 62 -6.22 0.05 -19.74
CA LYS A 62 -6.32 1.36 -20.39
C LYS A 62 -4.95 1.92 -20.77
N LEU A 63 -4.03 1.93 -19.81
CA LEU A 63 -2.66 2.38 -20.02
C LEU A 63 -1.93 1.59 -21.12
N LEU A 64 -2.06 0.26 -21.11
CA LEU A 64 -1.42 -0.61 -22.12
C LEU A 64 -2.03 -0.47 -23.51
N ASN A 65 -3.36 -0.43 -23.60
CA ASN A 65 -4.06 -0.56 -24.89
C ASN A 65 -4.31 0.78 -25.58
N PHE A 66 -4.56 1.84 -24.82
CA PHE A 66 -4.94 3.15 -25.36
C PHE A 66 -3.82 4.17 -25.24
N SER A 67 -3.18 4.26 -24.08
CA SER A 67 -2.07 5.19 -23.87
C SER A 67 -0.75 4.69 -24.46
N ASN A 68 -0.65 3.38 -24.72
CA ASN A 68 0.51 2.69 -25.26
C ASN A 68 1.79 3.08 -24.51
N VAL A 69 1.75 2.88 -23.19
CA VAL A 69 2.86 3.20 -22.28
C VAL A 69 3.99 2.18 -22.38
N ASP A 70 5.23 2.63 -22.16
CA ASP A 70 6.41 1.78 -22.14
C ASP A 70 6.58 1.09 -20.78
N ILE A 71 6.22 1.79 -19.70
CA ILE A 71 6.32 1.33 -18.30
C ILE A 71 4.97 1.53 -17.62
N ILE A 72 4.58 0.60 -16.77
CA ILE A 72 3.46 0.78 -15.84
C ILE A 72 4.04 0.92 -14.44
N SER A 73 3.59 1.95 -13.72
CA SER A 73 4.00 2.21 -12.36
C SER A 73 2.83 2.68 -11.51
N GLY A 74 3.02 2.79 -10.20
CA GLY A 74 2.04 3.37 -9.28
C GLY A 74 1.93 2.61 -7.97
N MET A 75 1.11 3.17 -7.08
CA MET A 75 0.86 2.58 -5.77
C MET A 75 -0.29 1.56 -5.88
N ILE A 76 0.00 0.28 -5.63
CA ILE A 76 -0.98 -0.81 -5.69
C ILE A 76 -0.73 -1.80 -4.54
N SER A 77 -1.72 -2.63 -4.21
CA SER A 77 -1.52 -3.73 -3.28
C SER A 77 -0.82 -4.90 -3.97
N TYR A 78 0.03 -5.65 -3.23
CA TYR A 78 0.58 -6.93 -3.68
C TYR A 78 -0.48 -7.90 -4.24
N ARG A 79 -1.71 -7.84 -3.72
CA ARG A 79 -2.84 -8.68 -4.18
C ARG A 79 -3.21 -8.49 -5.65
N SER A 80 -2.82 -7.37 -6.26
CA SER A 80 -3.10 -7.11 -7.67
C SER A 80 -2.09 -7.79 -8.60
N LEU A 81 -0.90 -8.16 -8.12
CA LEU A 81 0.16 -8.74 -8.96
C LEU A 81 -0.26 -9.98 -9.78
N PRO A 82 -1.00 -10.96 -9.22
CA PRO A 82 -1.39 -12.15 -9.97
C PRO A 82 -2.17 -11.84 -11.24
N ASP A 83 -3.00 -10.79 -11.21
CA ASP A 83 -3.79 -10.33 -12.35
C ASP A 83 -3.01 -9.39 -13.29
N LEU A 84 -2.02 -8.65 -12.77
CA LEU A 84 -1.22 -7.70 -13.56
C LEU A 84 -0.08 -8.39 -14.32
N ILE A 85 0.56 -9.41 -13.73
CA ILE A 85 1.65 -10.17 -14.36
C ILE A 85 1.29 -10.62 -15.78
N PRO A 86 0.19 -11.36 -16.04
CA PRO A 86 -0.12 -11.83 -17.39
C PRO A 86 -0.39 -10.69 -18.37
N LEU A 87 -0.93 -9.56 -17.90
CA LEU A 87 -1.20 -8.39 -18.75
C LEU A 87 0.10 -7.73 -19.22
N ILE A 88 1.05 -7.56 -18.31
CA ILE A 88 2.35 -6.92 -18.57
C ILE A 88 3.23 -7.85 -19.41
N ASP A 89 3.34 -9.13 -19.02
CA ASP A 89 4.18 -10.10 -19.70
C ASP A 89 3.70 -10.42 -21.12
N SER A 90 2.40 -10.25 -21.40
CA SER A 90 1.85 -10.39 -22.76
C SER A 90 2.35 -9.32 -23.75
N ARG A 91 2.92 -8.22 -23.23
CA ARG A 91 3.38 -7.07 -24.03
C ARG A 91 4.89 -7.11 -24.16
N LYS A 92 5.35 -7.14 -25.41
CA LYS A 92 6.78 -7.09 -25.73
C LYS A 92 7.40 -5.80 -25.15
N ASN A 93 8.37 -5.97 -24.25
CA ASN A 93 9.11 -4.90 -23.56
C ASN A 93 8.35 -4.07 -22.52
N ALA A 94 7.11 -4.43 -22.15
CA ALA A 94 6.44 -3.72 -21.06
C ALA A 94 7.07 -4.11 -19.72
N ILE A 95 7.32 -3.13 -18.86
CA ILE A 95 7.88 -3.32 -17.53
C ILE A 95 6.90 -2.77 -16.49
N GLY A 96 6.71 -3.49 -15.40
CA GLY A 96 5.98 -3.03 -14.22
C GLY A 96 6.94 -2.58 -13.12
N PHE A 97 6.76 -1.37 -12.60
CA PHE A 97 7.45 -0.86 -11.41
C PHE A 97 6.42 -0.39 -10.39
N PHE A 98 6.11 -1.21 -9.40
CA PHE A 98 5.05 -0.92 -8.44
C PHE A 98 5.60 -0.62 -7.06
N PHE A 99 4.80 0.04 -6.23
CA PHE A 99 5.15 0.23 -4.84
C PHE A 99 3.95 0.21 -3.91
N ASP A 100 4.20 -0.06 -2.63
CA ASP A 100 3.19 -0.01 -1.58
C ASP A 100 3.81 0.40 -0.23
N MET A 101 2.97 0.47 0.80
CA MET A 101 3.43 0.75 2.15
C MET A 101 3.88 -0.53 2.88
N GLY A 102 3.70 -1.71 2.30
CA GLY A 102 4.05 -2.99 2.93
C GLY A 102 3.11 -3.37 4.06
N GLU A 103 1.83 -3.00 3.92
CA GLU A 103 0.76 -3.36 4.85
C GLU A 103 0.39 -4.84 4.82
N MET A 104 0.91 -5.58 3.84
CA MET A 104 0.68 -6.99 3.62
C MET A 104 2.02 -7.75 3.54
N LEU A 105 2.06 -8.93 4.14
CA LEU A 105 3.10 -9.94 3.93
C LEU A 105 3.04 -10.39 2.47
N PRO A 106 4.11 -10.20 1.68
CA PRO A 106 4.13 -10.62 0.29
C PRO A 106 4.06 -12.16 0.21
N THR A 107 3.18 -12.66 -0.64
CA THR A 107 3.24 -14.06 -1.09
C THR A 107 4.29 -14.16 -2.20
N PHE A 108 5.30 -15.00 -2.00
CA PHE A 108 6.42 -15.12 -2.96
C PHE A 108 6.07 -15.92 -4.22
N ASP A 109 4.84 -16.39 -4.38
CA ASP A 109 4.48 -17.29 -5.49
C ASP A 109 4.39 -16.58 -6.86
N TYR A 110 4.56 -15.26 -6.89
CA TYR A 110 4.37 -14.42 -8.07
C TYR A 110 5.67 -13.74 -8.47
N HIS A 111 6.38 -14.36 -9.41
CA HIS A 111 7.61 -13.83 -10.00
C HIS A 111 7.43 -13.60 -11.49
N SER A 112 7.66 -12.36 -11.94
CA SER A 112 7.87 -12.03 -13.35
C SER A 112 9.18 -11.28 -13.49
N PRO A 113 10.02 -11.58 -14.50
CA PRO A 113 11.25 -10.83 -14.75
C PRO A 113 10.97 -9.40 -15.24
N ASN A 114 9.75 -9.10 -15.67
CA ASN A 114 9.34 -7.79 -16.15
C ASN A 114 8.74 -6.92 -15.05
N ILE A 115 8.58 -7.45 -13.83
CA ILE A 115 7.94 -6.72 -12.73
C ILE A 115 8.92 -6.56 -11.57
N PHE A 116 9.10 -5.30 -11.17
CA PHE A 116 9.74 -4.92 -9.94
C PHE A 116 8.71 -4.32 -8.98
N PHE A 117 8.80 -4.68 -7.70
CA PHE A 117 7.90 -4.17 -6.67
C PHE A 117 8.71 -3.66 -5.48
N ASN A 118 8.62 -2.35 -5.21
CA ASN A 118 9.24 -1.70 -4.06
C ASN A 118 8.24 -1.56 -2.93
N SER A 119 8.39 -2.34 -1.87
CA SER A 119 7.54 -2.21 -0.68
C SER A 119 8.33 -1.61 0.47
N HIS A 120 7.69 -0.73 1.25
CA HIS A 120 8.25 -0.24 2.51
C HIS A 120 8.24 -1.27 3.64
N GLN A 121 7.62 -2.43 3.43
CA GLN A 121 7.65 -3.56 4.37
C GLN A 121 7.18 -3.15 5.79
N LEU A 122 6.17 -2.29 5.93
CA LEU A 122 5.71 -1.81 7.25
C LEU A 122 5.32 -2.95 8.21
N TYR A 123 4.90 -4.12 7.70
CA TYR A 123 4.68 -5.30 8.53
C TYR A 123 5.93 -5.69 9.35
N GLN A 124 7.14 -5.51 8.82
CA GLN A 124 8.40 -5.80 9.52
C GLN A 124 8.60 -4.83 10.68
N SER A 125 8.26 -3.55 10.47
CA SER A 125 8.30 -2.53 11.51
C SER A 125 7.30 -2.83 12.61
N GLN A 126 6.09 -3.29 12.26
CA GLN A 126 5.08 -3.70 13.25
C GLN A 126 5.50 -4.93 14.04
N TYR A 127 6.09 -5.93 13.39
CA TYR A 127 6.68 -7.09 14.07
C TYR A 127 7.76 -6.66 15.07
N ALA A 128 8.73 -5.85 14.63
CA ALA A 128 9.80 -5.36 15.48
C ALA A 128 9.27 -4.56 16.68
N LEU A 129 8.25 -3.73 16.46
CA LEU A 129 7.59 -2.96 17.51
C LEU A 129 6.95 -3.89 18.56
N GLY A 130 6.22 -4.92 18.13
CA GLY A 130 5.61 -5.90 19.02
C GLY A 130 6.66 -6.66 19.83
N TYR A 131 7.73 -7.13 19.17
CA TYR A 131 8.82 -7.84 19.82
C TYR A 131 9.49 -6.97 20.90
N TRP A 132 9.85 -5.74 20.55
CA TRP A 132 10.47 -4.79 21.48
C TRP A 132 9.54 -4.47 22.67
N ALA A 133 8.28 -4.14 22.41
CA ALA A 133 7.32 -3.77 23.44
C ALA A 133 7.15 -4.89 24.48
N GLN A 134 7.09 -6.15 24.04
CA GLN A 134 6.99 -7.28 24.97
C GLN A 134 8.26 -7.47 25.80
N LYS A 135 9.45 -7.29 25.22
CA LYS A 135 10.72 -7.39 25.96
C LYS A 135 10.86 -6.27 27.00
N GLU A 136 10.43 -5.07 26.65
CA GLU A 136 10.53 -3.88 27.50
C GLU A 136 9.54 -3.94 28.66
N TYR A 137 8.24 -4.13 28.37
CA TYR A 137 7.18 -3.99 29.37
C TYR A 137 6.81 -5.32 30.05
N LYS A 138 7.02 -6.47 29.39
CA LYS A 138 6.69 -7.80 29.91
C LYS A 138 5.26 -7.94 30.44
N ALA A 139 4.33 -7.19 29.87
CA ALA A 139 2.93 -7.09 30.30
C ALA A 139 1.98 -7.35 29.13
N PRO A 140 0.74 -7.79 29.38
CA PRO A 140 -0.29 -7.91 28.34
C PRO A 140 -0.52 -6.57 27.64
N GLY A 141 -0.58 -6.60 26.31
CA GLY A 141 -0.83 -5.41 25.48
C GLY A 141 -2.29 -5.28 25.07
N PHE A 142 -2.67 -4.05 24.66
CA PHE A 142 -3.97 -3.74 24.07
C PHE A 142 -3.78 -3.07 22.71
N ILE A 143 -4.38 -3.63 21.65
CA ILE A 143 -4.39 -3.04 20.30
C ILE A 143 -5.76 -2.40 20.08
N ILE A 144 -5.74 -1.11 19.74
CA ILE A 144 -6.91 -0.34 19.29
C ILE A 144 -6.70 0.02 17.83
N THR A 145 -7.64 -0.35 16.96
CA THR A 145 -7.55 -0.09 15.52
C THR A 145 -8.87 0.43 14.97
N PRO A 146 -8.88 1.36 14.00
CA PRO A 146 -10.10 1.65 13.24
C PRO A 146 -10.50 0.44 12.37
N ILE A 147 -11.76 0.40 11.92
CA ILE A 147 -12.27 -0.59 10.95
C ILE A 147 -11.49 -0.52 9.62
N TYR A 148 -11.12 0.69 9.19
CA TYR A 148 -10.30 0.94 8.00
C TYR A 148 -8.82 1.02 8.38
N ASN A 149 -8.21 -0.11 8.73
CA ASN A 149 -6.75 -0.17 8.81
C ASN A 149 -6.17 -0.81 7.55
N SER A 150 -5.00 -0.33 7.15
CA SER A 150 -4.16 -0.83 6.08
C SER A 150 -3.87 -2.32 6.32
N GLY A 151 -4.76 -3.17 5.82
CA GLY A 151 -4.68 -4.63 5.98
C GLY A 151 -4.90 -5.12 7.41
N TYR A 152 -5.61 -6.24 7.55
CA TYR A 152 -5.65 -7.00 8.80
C TYR A 152 -4.27 -7.55 9.23
N GLN A 153 -3.21 -7.29 8.46
CA GLN A 153 -1.92 -7.92 8.64
C GLN A 153 -0.93 -7.10 9.47
N LEU A 154 -1.09 -5.77 9.57
CA LEU A 154 -0.19 -4.96 10.41
C LEU A 154 -0.32 -5.31 11.89
N HIS A 155 -1.56 -5.40 12.42
CA HIS A 155 -1.77 -5.82 13.81
C HIS A 155 -1.41 -7.29 14.03
N THR A 156 -1.66 -8.16 13.05
CA THR A 156 -1.24 -9.57 13.10
C THR A 156 0.30 -9.68 13.17
N SER A 157 1.03 -8.82 12.44
CA SER A 157 2.50 -8.79 12.46
C SER A 157 3.03 -8.33 13.81
N PHE A 158 2.41 -7.30 14.40
CA PHE A 158 2.70 -6.89 15.78
C PHE A 158 2.46 -8.03 16.78
N GLN A 159 1.31 -8.72 16.68
CA GLN A 159 0.98 -9.86 17.55
C GLN A 159 1.99 -11.00 17.42
N ALA A 160 2.46 -11.28 16.20
CA ALA A 160 3.53 -12.25 15.97
C ALA A 160 4.83 -11.85 16.68
N GLY A 161 5.22 -10.59 16.61
CA GLY A 161 6.40 -10.06 17.32
C GLY A 161 6.30 -10.23 18.83
N VAL A 162 5.14 -9.89 19.42
CA VAL A 162 4.90 -10.09 20.87
C VAL A 162 4.98 -11.56 21.26
N ARG A 163 4.36 -12.45 20.47
CA ARG A 163 4.40 -13.89 20.74
C ARG A 163 5.82 -14.43 20.71
N ASP A 164 6.61 -14.06 19.71
CA ASP A 164 7.99 -14.51 19.56
C ASP A 164 8.91 -13.95 20.67
N ALA A 165 8.53 -12.82 21.29
CA ALA A 165 9.20 -12.29 22.47
C ALA A 165 8.79 -12.98 23.79
N GLY A 166 7.80 -13.88 23.77
CA GLY A 166 7.30 -14.67 24.91
C GLY A 166 5.98 -14.17 25.51
N GLY A 167 5.25 -13.29 24.83
CA GLY A 167 3.91 -12.85 25.25
C GLY A 167 2.81 -13.82 24.84
N ASN A 168 1.75 -13.95 25.65
CA ASN A 168 0.67 -14.91 25.42
C ASN A 168 -0.65 -14.28 24.92
N THR A 169 -1.04 -13.12 25.47
CA THR A 169 -2.34 -12.52 25.20
C THR A 169 -2.20 -11.04 24.89
N ILE A 170 -2.66 -10.66 23.70
CA ILE A 170 -2.95 -9.26 23.36
C ILE A 170 -4.45 -9.14 23.23
N LEU A 171 -5.01 -8.19 23.97
CA LEU A 171 -6.40 -7.81 23.79
C LEU A 171 -6.50 -6.91 22.55
N GLN A 172 -7.53 -7.12 21.74
CA GLN A 172 -7.80 -6.31 20.57
C GLN A 172 -9.20 -5.70 20.68
N ALA A 173 -9.32 -4.47 20.20
CA ALA A 173 -10.57 -3.78 19.99
C ALA A 173 -10.55 -3.00 18.68
N VAL A 174 -11.70 -2.97 18.02
CA VAL A 174 -11.90 -2.21 16.79
C VAL A 174 -12.79 -1.03 17.14
N ILE A 175 -12.35 0.19 16.78
CA ILE A 175 -13.13 1.41 16.98
C ILE A 175 -14.39 1.33 16.10
N PRO A 176 -15.60 1.42 16.67
CA PRO A 176 -16.83 1.45 15.90
C PRO A 176 -16.81 2.58 14.87
N TYR A 177 -17.27 2.31 13.65
CA TYR A 177 -17.41 3.35 12.64
C TYR A 177 -18.75 4.06 12.80
N ASP A 178 -18.72 5.38 13.01
CA ASP A 178 -19.91 6.21 13.04
C ASP A 178 -20.20 6.75 11.62
N ASN A 179 -21.27 6.24 11.01
CA ASN A 179 -21.72 6.68 9.69
C ASN A 179 -22.15 8.16 9.66
N ASN A 180 -22.61 8.70 10.78
CA ASN A 180 -23.08 10.08 10.90
C ASN A 180 -21.94 11.05 11.23
N ASN A 181 -20.86 10.54 11.85
CA ASN A 181 -19.66 11.31 12.14
C ASN A 181 -18.38 10.48 11.89
N PRO A 182 -17.95 10.32 10.62
CA PRO A 182 -16.82 9.48 10.24
C PRO A 182 -15.47 9.84 10.87
N HIS A 183 -15.36 11.05 11.43
CA HIS A 183 -14.15 11.54 12.10
C HIS A 183 -14.18 11.32 13.61
N HIS A 184 -15.32 10.87 14.17
CA HIS A 184 -15.44 10.59 15.59
C HIS A 184 -14.88 9.20 15.92
N LEU A 185 -13.82 9.18 16.74
CA LEU A 185 -13.23 7.96 17.27
C LEU A 185 -13.64 7.81 18.74
N ASN A 186 -14.70 7.05 19.01
CA ASN A 186 -15.12 6.78 20.38
C ASN A 186 -14.27 5.63 20.97
N ILE A 187 -13.26 6.01 21.76
CA ILE A 187 -12.32 5.08 22.41
C ILE A 187 -12.75 4.80 23.87
N GLU A 188 -13.57 5.66 24.49
CA GLU A 188 -13.94 5.53 25.90
C GLU A 188 -14.72 4.24 26.16
N ASP A 189 -15.66 3.88 25.29
CA ASP A 189 -16.46 2.66 25.40
C ASP A 189 -15.60 1.38 25.35
N ILE A 190 -14.46 1.44 24.68
CA ILE A 190 -13.53 0.31 24.53
C ILE A 190 -12.72 0.08 25.81
N LEU A 191 -12.34 1.17 26.49
CA LEU A 191 -11.52 1.13 27.70
C LEU A 191 -12.33 0.68 28.93
N ILE A 192 -13.62 0.99 28.97
CA ILE A 192 -14.51 0.68 30.10
C ILE A 192 -14.86 -0.83 30.17
N LEU A 193 -14.91 -1.53 29.03
CA LEU A 193 -15.40 -2.92 28.96
C LEU A 193 -14.37 -4.02 29.32
N LYS A 194 -13.10 -3.69 29.60
CA LYS A 194 -12.03 -4.70 29.74
C LYS A 194 -11.07 -4.50 30.93
N ILE A 195 -11.35 -3.55 31.83
CA ILE A 195 -10.56 -3.30 33.06
C ILE A 195 -11.31 -3.74 34.34
N SER A 196 -12.54 -4.24 34.21
CA SER A 196 -13.29 -4.95 35.28
C SER A 196 -13.09 -6.45 35.22
#